data_AF-A0A0N4ZLP0-F1
#
_entry.id   AF-A0A0N4ZLP0-F1
#
_cell.length_a   1.000
_cell.length_b   1.000
_cell.length_c   1.000
_cell.angle_alpha   90.00
_cell.angle_beta   90.00
_cell.angle_gamma   90.00
#
_symmetry.space_group_name_H-M   'P 1'
#
loop_
_entity.id
_entity.type
_entity.pdbx_description
1 polymer ?
#
loop_
_entity_poly.entity_id
_entity_poly.type
_entity_poly.pdbx_seq_one_letter_code
_entity_poly.pdbx_strand_id
1 'polypeptide(L)'
;MARLNLYRLRTLPNIIKTTTTICSIIILIIIGSTLFTSTGGKVVQVTSTANIIVNVILISLLALELDDKIIPKSSLITWPLIEMAISITFTILYFISIWLCVSGSNFINKGKMTWAGIFVLANFAQYTMNTIMFAEIWYREKKLNEPSETIPVSDIQNINYGIA
;
A
#
# COMPACT_ATOMS: atom_id res chain seq x y z
N MET A 1 -11.29 21.85 -16.37
CA MET A 1 -9.89 22.10 -15.97
C MET A 1 -9.68 21.36 -14.64
N ALA A 2 -8.95 20.24 -14.64
CA ALA A 2 -8.72 19.49 -13.41
C ALA A 2 -7.75 20.27 -12.51
N ARG A 3 -8.15 20.58 -11.27
CA ARG A 3 -7.27 21.20 -10.28
C ARG A 3 -6.54 20.09 -9.54
N LEU A 4 -5.20 20.15 -9.52
CA LEU A 4 -4.37 19.22 -8.75
C LEU A 4 -4.50 19.53 -7.26
N ASN A 5 -4.95 18.57 -6.46
CA ASN A 5 -5.00 18.71 -5.00
C ASN A 5 -3.81 18.00 -4.33
N LEU A 6 -2.71 18.74 -4.17
CA LEU A 6 -1.49 18.25 -3.52
C LEU A 6 -1.66 18.01 -2.01
N TYR A 7 -2.71 18.52 -1.37
CA TYR A 7 -2.94 18.33 0.06
C TYR A 7 -3.19 16.87 0.41
N ARG A 8 -3.86 16.11 -0.48
CA ARG A 8 -4.10 14.67 -0.29
C ARG A 8 -2.81 13.85 -0.26
N LEU A 9 -1.74 14.33 -0.89
CA LEU A 9 -0.43 13.66 -0.88
C LEU A 9 0.34 13.83 0.43
N ARG A 10 -0.07 14.76 1.31
CA ARG A 10 0.57 15.00 2.61
C ARG A 10 0.11 14.03 3.72
N THR A 11 -0.85 13.16 3.44
CA THR A 11 -1.26 12.13 4.40
C THR A 11 -0.18 11.05 4.48
N LEU A 12 0.04 10.50 5.67
CA LEU A 12 1.11 9.52 5.92
C LEU A 12 1.14 8.33 4.92
N PRO A 13 0.00 7.69 4.55
CA PRO A 13 0.01 6.61 3.56
C PRO A 13 0.52 7.06 2.17
N ASN A 14 0.22 8.28 1.77
CA ASN A 14 0.60 8.81 0.46
C ASN A 14 2.05 9.34 0.43
N ILE A 15 2.55 9.80 1.58
CA ILE A 15 3.99 10.08 1.75
C ILE A 15 4.78 8.77 1.57
N ILE A 16 4.33 7.68 2.20
CA ILE A 16 5.00 6.37 2.07
C ILE A 16 5.01 5.90 0.61
N LYS A 17 3.92 6.07 -0.14
CA LYS A 17 3.93 5.78 -1.60
C LYS A 17 4.96 6.60 -2.37
N THR A 18 5.07 7.88 -2.07
CA THR A 18 6.07 8.75 -2.71
C THR A 18 7.48 8.25 -2.39
N THR A 19 7.75 7.87 -1.14
CA THR A 19 9.06 7.34 -0.75
C THR A 19 9.35 5.96 -1.36
N THR A 20 8.35 5.08 -1.50
CA THR A 20 8.52 3.79 -2.21
C THR A 20 8.87 3.98 -3.68
N THR A 21 8.28 5.00 -4.31
CA THR A 21 8.58 5.37 -5.71
C THR A 21 10.02 5.85 -5.82
N ILE A 22 10.47 6.74 -4.93
CA ILE A 22 11.85 7.22 -4.88
C ILE A 22 12.83 6.06 -4.65
N CYS A 23 12.55 5.17 -3.69
CA CYS A 23 13.39 3.99 -3.44
C CYS A 23 13.48 3.11 -4.68
N SER A 24 12.39 2.92 -5.41
CA SER A 24 12.36 2.13 -6.66
C SER A 24 13.19 2.76 -7.77
N ILE A 25 13.18 4.09 -7.89
CA ILE A 25 14.04 4.81 -8.84
C ILE A 25 15.52 4.62 -8.47
N ILE A 26 15.86 4.73 -7.19
CA ILE A 26 17.23 4.53 -6.70
C ILE A 26 17.71 3.10 -7.01
N ILE A 27 16.86 2.09 -6.78
CA ILE A 27 17.16 0.69 -7.12
C ILE A 27 17.49 0.55 -8.61
N LEU A 28 16.67 1.14 -9.50
CA LEU A 28 16.91 1.07 -10.94
C LEU A 28 18.22 1.77 -11.35
N ILE A 29 18.56 2.91 -10.74
CA ILE A 29 19.83 3.60 -11.00
C ILE A 29 21.00 2.71 -10.59
N ILE A 30 20.93 2.10 -9.39
CA ILE A 30 22.01 1.26 -8.87
C ILE A 30 22.20 0.03 -9.76
N ILE A 31 21.13 -0.72 -10.07
CA ILE A 31 21.22 -1.95 -10.86
C ILE A 31 21.53 -1.64 -12.34
N GLY A 32 20.95 -0.57 -12.91
CA GLY A 32 21.23 -0.12 -14.27
C GLY A 32 22.70 0.29 -14.48
N SER A 33 23.40 0.67 -13.41
CA SER A 33 24.85 0.96 -13.45
C SER A 33 25.75 -0.29 -13.47
N THR A 34 25.18 -1.50 -13.49
CA THR A 34 25.92 -2.78 -13.46
C THR A 34 25.91 -3.45 -14.84
N LEU A 35 27.10 -3.79 -15.35
CA LEU A 35 27.29 -4.43 -16.67
C LEU A 35 26.83 -5.90 -16.71
N PHE A 36 26.77 -6.57 -15.55
CA PHE A 36 26.36 -7.97 -15.43
C PHE A 36 25.27 -8.12 -14.37
N THR A 37 24.03 -8.26 -14.83
CA THR A 37 22.86 -8.43 -13.97
C THR A 37 22.60 -9.92 -13.72
N SER A 38 22.68 -10.37 -12.48
CA SER A 38 22.25 -11.72 -12.09
C SER A 38 20.74 -11.89 -12.32
N THR A 39 20.26 -13.15 -12.36
CA THR A 39 18.82 -13.44 -12.50
C THR A 39 17.98 -12.72 -11.43
N GLY A 40 18.45 -12.70 -10.17
CA GLY A 40 17.80 -11.93 -9.10
C GLY A 40 17.77 -10.43 -9.38
N GLY A 41 18.85 -9.85 -9.90
CA GLY A 41 18.90 -8.43 -10.28
C GLY A 41 17.93 -8.06 -11.41
N LYS A 42 17.69 -8.97 -12.37
CA LYS A 42 16.68 -8.78 -13.43
C LYS A 42 15.26 -8.76 -12.86
N VAL A 43 14.96 -9.65 -11.92
CA VAL A 43 13.65 -9.67 -11.25
C VAL A 43 13.44 -8.39 -10.44
N VAL A 44 14.47 -7.95 -9.70
CA VAL A 44 14.41 -6.66 -8.98
C VAL A 44 14.14 -5.49 -9.93
N GLN A 45 14.79 -5.45 -11.10
CA GLN A 45 14.53 -4.41 -12.10
C GLN A 45 13.06 -4.40 -12.55
N VAL A 46 12.52 -5.57 -12.92
CA VAL A 46 11.12 -5.68 -13.36
C VAL A 46 10.16 -5.26 -12.23
N THR A 47 10.39 -5.73 -11.01
CA THR A 47 9.59 -5.36 -9.84
C THR A 47 9.64 -3.86 -9.58
N SER A 48 10.81 -3.24 -9.60
CA SER A 48 10.96 -1.79 -9.39
C SER A 48 10.36 -0.96 -10.52
N THR A 49 10.46 -1.40 -11.78
CA THR A 49 9.80 -0.73 -12.91
C THR A 49 8.28 -0.81 -12.80
N ALA A 50 7.72 -2.00 -12.52
CA ALA A 50 6.29 -2.17 -12.29
C ALA A 50 5.83 -1.29 -11.13
N ASN A 51 6.64 -1.20 -10.07
CA ASN A 51 6.33 -0.38 -8.92
C ASN A 51 6.22 1.12 -9.23
N ILE A 52 7.15 1.64 -10.03
CA ILE A 52 7.11 3.05 -10.45
C ILE A 52 5.84 3.31 -11.26
N ILE A 53 5.53 2.45 -12.23
CA ILE A 53 4.35 2.62 -13.09
C ILE A 53 3.07 2.64 -12.26
N VAL A 54 2.89 1.66 -11.36
CA VAL A 54 1.69 1.57 -10.53
C VAL A 54 1.57 2.77 -9.58
N ASN A 55 2.66 3.16 -8.91
CA ASN A 55 2.61 4.32 -8.01
C ASN A 55 2.34 5.64 -8.76
N VAL A 56 2.90 5.84 -9.95
CA VAL A 56 2.61 7.03 -10.76
C VAL A 56 1.12 7.11 -11.10
N ILE A 57 0.52 5.97 -11.48
CA ILE A 57 -0.93 5.89 -11.74
C ILE A 57 -1.72 6.21 -10.48
N LEU A 58 -1.43 5.57 -9.34
CA LEU A 58 -2.16 5.80 -8.08
C LEU A 58 -2.02 7.24 -7.58
N ILE A 59 -0.82 7.81 -7.61
CA ILE A 59 -0.56 9.21 -7.24
C ILE A 59 -1.33 10.15 -8.16
N SER A 60 -1.38 9.88 -9.48
CA SER A 60 -2.15 10.69 -10.42
C SER A 60 -3.65 10.63 -10.13
N LEU A 61 -4.19 9.43 -9.86
CA LEU A 61 -5.59 9.24 -9.52
C LEU A 61 -5.97 9.99 -8.23
N LEU A 62 -5.11 9.92 -7.20
CA LEU A 62 -5.30 10.63 -5.94
C LEU A 62 -5.19 12.15 -6.07
N ALA A 63 -4.19 12.64 -6.82
CA ALA A 63 -3.97 14.06 -7.03
C ALA A 63 -5.08 14.73 -7.86
N LEU A 64 -5.77 13.95 -8.69
CA LEU A 64 -6.92 14.39 -9.50
C LEU A 64 -8.28 14.11 -8.82
N GLU A 65 -8.28 13.54 -7.61
CA GLU A 65 -9.50 13.18 -6.86
C GLU A 65 -10.45 12.28 -7.68
N LEU A 66 -9.87 11.35 -8.43
CA LEU A 66 -10.60 10.41 -9.28
C LEU A 66 -10.97 9.11 -8.53
N ASP A 67 -10.40 8.88 -7.35
CA ASP A 67 -10.70 7.75 -6.47
C ASP A 67 -12.21 7.62 -6.21
N ASP A 68 -12.85 8.70 -5.77
CA ASP A 68 -14.29 8.73 -5.48
C ASP A 68 -15.18 8.62 -6.73
N LYS A 69 -14.64 8.92 -7.92
CA LYS A 69 -15.37 8.82 -9.20
C LYS A 69 -15.27 7.42 -9.82
N ILE A 70 -14.14 6.76 -9.65
CA ILE A 70 -13.90 5.42 -10.19
C ILE A 70 -14.53 4.38 -9.27
N ILE A 71 -14.51 4.61 -7.95
CA ILE A 71 -15.01 3.68 -6.95
C ILE A 71 -16.06 4.40 -6.10
N PRO A 72 -17.35 4.12 -6.32
CA PRO A 72 -18.41 4.68 -5.50
C PRO A 72 -18.23 4.23 -4.05
N LYS A 73 -18.46 5.13 -3.09
CA LYS A 73 -18.34 4.85 -1.65
C LYS A 73 -19.30 3.75 -1.16
N SER A 74 -20.37 3.48 -1.91
CA SER A 74 -21.33 2.39 -1.65
C SER A 74 -20.89 1.01 -2.17
N SER A 75 -19.75 0.94 -2.88
CA SER A 75 -19.22 -0.31 -3.42
C SER A 75 -18.69 -1.22 -2.30
N LEU A 76 -18.83 -2.53 -2.48
CA LEU A 76 -18.20 -3.53 -1.62
C LEU A 76 -16.67 -3.45 -1.65
N ILE A 77 -16.12 -3.01 -2.79
CA ILE A 77 -14.70 -2.75 -2.99
C ILE A 77 -14.48 -1.25 -2.75
N THR A 78 -13.86 -0.90 -1.63
CA THR A 78 -13.50 0.49 -1.31
C THR A 78 -12.08 0.80 -1.76
N TRP A 79 -11.76 2.09 -1.93
CA TRP A 79 -10.41 2.51 -2.33
C TRP A 79 -9.31 1.99 -1.39
N PRO A 80 -9.45 2.03 -0.04
CA PRO A 80 -8.47 1.42 0.86
C PRO A 80 -8.24 -0.07 0.62
N LEU A 81 -9.27 -0.83 0.20
CA LEU A 81 -9.13 -2.25 -0.10
C LEU A 81 -8.23 -2.48 -1.33
N ILE A 82 -8.36 -1.65 -2.36
CA ILE A 82 -7.49 -1.72 -3.55
C ILE A 82 -6.05 -1.37 -3.19
N GLU A 83 -5.86 -0.31 -2.43
CA GLU A 83 -4.53 0.11 -1.97
C GLU A 83 -3.87 -0.96 -1.10
N MET A 84 -4.65 -1.63 -0.26
CA MET A 84 -4.20 -2.79 0.52
C MET A 84 -3.80 -3.95 -0.40
N ALA A 85 -4.62 -4.31 -1.39
CA ALA A 85 -4.33 -5.42 -2.31
C ALA A 85 -3.06 -5.17 -3.14
N ILE A 86 -2.87 -3.94 -3.63
CA ILE A 86 -1.65 -3.52 -4.33
C ILE A 86 -0.45 -3.59 -3.38
N SER A 87 -0.60 -3.13 -2.15
CA SER A 87 0.47 -3.16 -1.15
C SER A 87 0.90 -4.59 -0.79
N ILE A 88 -0.06 -5.52 -0.65
CA ILE A 88 0.23 -6.95 -0.45
C ILE A 88 0.98 -7.53 -1.64
N THR A 89 0.52 -7.23 -2.86
CA THR A 89 1.14 -7.71 -4.09
C THR A 89 2.60 -7.28 -4.17
N PHE A 90 2.91 -6.01 -3.94
CA PHE A 90 4.29 -5.53 -3.94
C PHE A 90 5.11 -6.05 -2.75
N THR A 91 4.50 -6.25 -1.58
CA THR A 91 5.16 -6.91 -0.44
C THR A 91 5.67 -8.30 -0.85
N ILE A 92 4.82 -9.10 -1.51
CA ILE A 92 5.19 -10.44 -1.98
C ILE A 92 6.27 -10.36 -3.07
N LEU A 93 6.13 -9.46 -4.04
CA LEU A 93 7.13 -9.30 -5.11
C LEU A 93 8.49 -8.88 -4.58
N TYR A 94 8.54 -7.96 -3.61
CA TYR A 94 9.80 -7.57 -2.97
C TYR A 94 10.36 -8.68 -2.09
N PHE A 95 9.53 -9.47 -1.40
CA PHE A 95 9.98 -10.66 -0.68
C PHE A 95 10.64 -11.69 -1.62
N ILE A 96 10.00 -12.01 -2.75
CA ILE A 96 10.57 -12.90 -3.77
C ILE A 96 11.88 -12.33 -4.30
N SER A 97 11.93 -11.01 -4.53
CA SER A 97 13.14 -10.32 -4.99
C SER A 97 14.29 -10.46 -3.99
N ILE A 98 14.02 -10.29 -2.69
CA ILE A 98 15.01 -10.50 -1.61
C ILE A 98 15.48 -11.95 -1.60
N TRP A 99 14.55 -12.90 -1.65
CA TRP A 99 14.85 -14.33 -1.65
C TRP A 99 15.79 -14.70 -2.80
N LEU A 100 15.46 -14.29 -4.03
CA LEU A 100 16.29 -14.55 -5.22
C LEU A 100 17.66 -13.88 -5.14
N CYS A 101 17.76 -12.71 -4.50
CA CYS A 101 19.02 -12.03 -4.27
C CYS A 101 19.89 -12.75 -3.23
N VAL A 102 19.31 -13.28 -2.15
CA VAL A 102 20.02 -14.01 -1.10
C VAL A 102 20.45 -15.41 -1.58
N SER A 103 19.58 -16.12 -2.30
CA SER A 103 19.89 -17.45 -2.84
C SER A 103 20.88 -17.41 -4.02
N GLY A 104 21.09 -16.25 -4.63
CA GLY A 104 22.05 -16.06 -5.71
C GLY A 104 23.47 -15.85 -5.18
N SER A 105 24.44 -16.66 -5.64
CA SER A 105 25.86 -16.60 -5.27
C SER A 105 26.60 -15.29 -5.60
N ASN A 106 25.91 -14.29 -6.16
CA ASN A 106 26.49 -13.08 -6.77
C ASN A 106 26.16 -11.76 -6.04
N PHE A 107 25.34 -11.80 -4.98
CA PHE A 107 24.78 -10.58 -4.37
C PHE A 107 25.59 -10.10 -3.16
N ILE A 108 26.11 -11.02 -2.36
CA ILE A 108 26.95 -10.75 -1.19
C ILE A 108 28.39 -10.52 -1.70
N ASN A 109 29.05 -9.44 -1.28
CA ASN A 109 30.41 -8.99 -1.66
C ASN A 109 30.59 -8.12 -2.92
N LYS A 110 29.51 -7.67 -3.59
CA LYS A 110 29.59 -6.62 -4.63
C LYS A 110 28.89 -5.35 -4.13
N GLY A 111 29.66 -4.36 -3.65
CA GLY A 111 29.12 -3.20 -2.91
C GLY A 111 27.90 -2.52 -3.53
N LYS A 112 27.83 -2.36 -4.86
CA LYS A 112 26.65 -1.81 -5.56
C LYS A 112 25.40 -2.68 -5.39
N MET A 113 25.52 -4.01 -5.49
CA MET A 113 24.39 -4.93 -5.32
C MET A 113 23.92 -4.96 -3.87
N THR A 114 24.83 -4.86 -2.90
CA THR A 114 24.47 -4.72 -1.48
C THR A 114 23.58 -3.50 -1.25
N TRP A 115 23.93 -2.34 -1.82
CA TRP A 115 23.10 -1.13 -1.73
C TRP A 115 21.72 -1.31 -2.37
N ALA A 116 21.62 -1.94 -3.55
CA ALA A 116 20.34 -2.26 -4.16
C ALA A 116 19.49 -3.16 -3.23
N GLY A 117 20.10 -4.16 -2.59
CA GLY A 117 19.43 -5.02 -1.61
C GLY A 117 18.86 -4.26 -0.41
N ILE A 118 19.59 -3.27 0.11
CA ILE A 118 19.11 -2.42 1.22
C ILE A 118 17.84 -1.65 0.80
N PHE A 119 17.83 -1.04 -0.40
CA PHE A 119 16.65 -0.32 -0.87
C PHE A 119 15.47 -1.25 -1.20
N VAL A 120 15.75 -2.46 -1.68
CA VAL A 120 14.72 -3.52 -1.87
C VAL A 120 14.10 -3.90 -0.52
N LEU A 121 14.89 -4.07 0.53
CA LEU A 121 14.42 -4.32 1.90
C LEU A 121 13.62 -3.13 2.46
N ALA A 122 14.05 -1.90 2.20
CA ALA A 122 13.33 -0.70 2.60
C ALA A 122 11.95 -0.63 1.93
N ASN A 123 11.86 -0.91 0.62
CA ASN A 123 10.59 -0.99 -0.10
C ASN A 123 9.69 -2.10 0.46
N PHE A 124 10.24 -3.28 0.75
CA PHE A 124 9.49 -4.36 1.39
C PHE A 124 8.86 -3.92 2.72
N ALA A 125 9.65 -3.26 3.58
CA ALA A 125 9.17 -2.74 4.86
C ALA A 125 8.08 -1.67 4.68
N GLN A 126 8.27 -0.75 3.73
CA GLN A 126 7.29 0.28 3.41
C GLN A 126 5.96 -0.30 2.89
N TYR A 127 6.00 -1.33 2.03
CA TYR A 127 4.79 -2.00 1.55
C TYR A 127 4.09 -2.81 2.63
N THR A 128 4.85 -3.41 3.56
CA THR A 128 4.29 -4.05 4.74
C THR A 128 3.56 -3.03 5.62
N MET A 129 4.18 -1.88 5.86
CA MET A 129 3.57 -0.79 6.63
C MET A 129 2.30 -0.25 5.95
N ASN A 130 2.34 -0.01 4.63
CA ASN A 130 1.16 0.39 3.86
C ASN A 130 0.03 -0.63 3.98
N THR A 131 0.34 -1.92 3.91
CA THR A 131 -0.65 -3.00 4.07
C THR A 131 -1.35 -2.90 5.42
N ILE A 132 -0.60 -2.74 6.51
CA ILE A 132 -1.16 -2.61 7.87
C ILE A 132 -2.03 -1.35 7.98
N MET A 133 -1.54 -0.22 7.48
CA MET A 133 -2.27 1.06 7.54
C MET A 133 -3.58 1.01 6.75
N PHE A 134 -3.57 0.49 5.52
CA PHE A 134 -4.78 0.38 4.71
C PHE A 134 -5.75 -0.67 5.24
N ALA A 135 -5.26 -1.75 5.86
CA ALA A 135 -6.11 -2.70 6.58
C ALA A 135 -6.83 -2.03 7.76
N GLU A 136 -6.13 -1.19 8.53
CA GLU A 136 -6.74 -0.44 9.63
C GLU A 136 -7.78 0.57 9.13
N ILE A 137 -7.46 1.33 8.08
CA ILE A 137 -8.39 2.28 7.46
C ILE A 137 -9.64 1.54 6.99
N TRP A 138 -9.47 0.43 6.27
CA TRP A 138 -10.58 -0.39 5.77
C TRP A 138 -11.44 -0.94 6.91
N TYR A 139 -10.82 -1.43 7.98
CA TYR A 139 -11.55 -1.94 9.15
C TYR A 139 -12.37 -0.84 9.85
N ARG A 140 -11.78 0.35 10.02
CA ARG A 140 -12.48 1.51 10.59
C ARG A 140 -13.67 1.94 9.72
N GLU A 141 -13.51 1.94 8.39
CA GLU A 141 -14.59 2.22 7.45
C GLU A 141 -15.73 1.19 7.54
N LYS A 142 -15.41 -0.10 7.68
CA LYS A 142 -16.44 -1.14 7.85
C LYS A 142 -17.21 -0.97 9.15
N LYS A 143 -16.51 -0.75 10.27
CA LYS A 143 -17.13 -0.56 11.58
C LYS A 143 -18.05 0.67 11.65
N LEU A 144 -17.70 1.76 10.96
CA LEU A 144 -18.54 2.97 10.89
C LEU A 144 -19.82 2.76 10.07
N ASN A 145 -19.80 1.81 9.12
CA ASN A 145 -20.91 1.52 8.23
C ASN A 145 -21.73 0.30 8.67
N GLU A 146 -21.33 -0.37 9.77
CA GLU A 146 -22.21 -1.33 10.44
C GLU A 146 -23.38 -0.56 11.04
N PRO A 147 -24.64 -0.95 10.74
CA PRO A 147 -25.78 -0.35 11.42
C PRO A 147 -25.56 -0.59 12.92
N SER A 148 -25.45 0.50 13.69
CA SER A 148 -25.53 0.37 15.14
C SER A 148 -26.79 -0.44 15.41
N GLU A 149 -26.67 -1.57 16.09
CA GLU A 149 -27.83 -2.19 16.72
C GLU A 149 -28.39 -1.16 17.70
N THR A 150 -29.25 -0.27 17.21
CA THR A 150 -30.27 0.35 18.02
C THR A 150 -31.11 -0.84 18.47
N ILE A 151 -30.73 -1.43 19.59
CA ILE A 151 -31.66 -2.18 20.42
C ILE A 151 -32.85 -1.23 20.54
N PRO A 152 -34.02 -1.51 19.93
CA PRO A 152 -35.20 -0.81 20.36
C PRO A 152 -35.28 -1.19 21.83
N VAL A 153 -35.12 -0.22 22.73
CA VAL A 153 -35.66 -0.35 24.07
C VAL A 153 -37.16 -0.43 23.84
N SER A 154 -37.63 -1.64 23.49
CA SER A 154 -39.03 -1.99 23.51
C SER A 154 -39.42 -1.74 24.95
N ASP A 155 -40.17 -0.66 25.13
CA ASP A 155 -41.03 -0.35 26.25
C ASP A 155 -40.78 -1.29 27.44
N ILE A 156 -39.99 -0.83 28.41
CA ILE A 156 -40.13 -1.33 29.77
C ILE A 156 -41.59 -1.03 30.11
N GLN A 157 -42.44 -2.05 29.94
CA GLN A 157 -43.82 -2.01 30.39
C GLN A 157 -43.77 -1.50 31.82
N ASN A 158 -44.44 -0.38 32.03
CA ASN A 158 -44.64 0.22 33.33
C ASN A 158 -45.49 -0.78 34.13
N ILE A 159 -44.84 -1.76 34.77
CA ILE A 159 -45.50 -2.71 35.67
C ILE A 159 -45.88 -1.89 36.89
N ASN A 160 -47.09 -1.36 36.82
CA ASN A 160 -47.81 -0.74 37.92
C ASN A 160 -48.02 -1.81 38.98
N TYR A 161 -47.08 -1.95 39.91
CA TYR A 161 -47.35 -2.63 41.17
C TYR A 161 -48.26 -1.70 41.98
N GLY A 162 -49.56 -1.81 41.72
CA GLY A 162 -50.59 -1.30 42.60
C GLY A 162 -50.36 -1.89 43.99
N ILE A 163 -49.85 -1.06 44.90
CA ILE A 163 -49.85 -1.35 46.32
C ILE A 163 -51.28 -1.05 46.77
N ALA A 164 -52.06 -2.12 46.94
CA ALA A 164 -53.30 -2.13 47.71
C ALA A 164 -52.98 -2.67 49.12
#